data_AF-A0A9X7M1V9-F1
#
_entry.id   AF-A0A9X7M1V9-F1
#
_cell.length_a   1.000
_cell.length_b   1.000
_cell.length_c   1.000
_cell.angle_alpha   90.00
_cell.angle_beta   90.00
_cell.angle_gamma   90.00
#
_symmetry.space_group_name_H-M   'P 1'
#
loop_
_entity.id
_entity.type
_entity.pdbx_description
1 polymer ?
#
loop_
_entity_poly.entity_id
_entity_poly.type
_entity_poly.pdbx_seq_one_letter_code
_entity_poly.pdbx_strand_id
1 'polypeptide(L)'
;MQSTFDGLYQQSQNGNNFYKLIELMKMDGNIRLAYRNIKRNMGSLTAGTDGMTINDIKMLSIDEMIEKVRVMFDWYEPQSVRRVFIPKPNGDRRPLGIPTIWDRVFQQCVLQILEPICEAKFHNRSYGFRPNRSTHHALARMKSLVNSQGNGFHYCVDIDIKGFFDNVHHGKLLKQLWTIGIRDKKLLSIISRLLKAEVVNEGIPQKGTPQGGILSPLLSNIVLNELDWWVSNQWETMKTSYPYKENSGRYRALKKSKLKECFLIRYADDAKILCRDYVTALKMFEATKDFLRTRLHLDISLEKSKIINLRKKASHFLGFTVKANKKGNKHVAHSRMCVKARKHAYSKLKKAAKDISRKQTPESVWRFNTTVMGIQNYYSAATHINHDLDHMSCHLIRTLYNRLRRDWKKATKSDMSSVLRKRYKRYNPKLYKIKDIVLLPIHAQKHKPARNFTQSISNYTKEGREKIHDTLKAVDREILRHVQRFYMKHRTVEYNDNRIAKFIAQYGKCAITKQEVGLVGWHCHHKIPLEFGGQDDYENLVIVLEEIHLAIHSDDSDKAKSILNKYEIIEEKKVMFDKLRISAHRYPIFSSIQKLVN
;
A
#
# COMPACT_ATOMS: atom_id res chain seq x y z
N MET A 1 -0.93 15.96 13.86
CA MET A 1 -0.87 15.80 12.40
C MET A 1 -2.23 15.61 11.75
N GLN A 2 -3.12 14.72 12.22
CA GLN A 2 -4.39 14.48 11.50
C GLN A 2 -5.24 15.74 11.28
N SER A 3 -5.40 16.59 12.31
CA SER A 3 -6.12 17.87 12.17
C SER A 3 -5.50 18.78 11.12
N THR A 4 -4.17 18.83 11.05
CA THR A 4 -3.42 19.58 10.03
C THR A 4 -3.71 19.04 8.62
N PHE A 5 -3.69 17.72 8.43
CA PHE A 5 -3.97 17.11 7.12
C PHE A 5 -5.41 17.36 6.66
N ASP A 6 -6.37 17.26 7.57
CA ASP A 6 -7.78 17.55 7.30
C ASP A 6 -7.98 19.03 6.90
N GLY A 7 -7.33 19.94 7.64
CA GLY A 7 -7.36 21.37 7.34
C GLY A 7 -6.75 21.70 5.97
N LEU A 8 -5.60 21.11 5.62
CA LEU A 8 -4.98 21.28 4.30
C LEU A 8 -5.89 20.78 3.17
N TYR A 9 -6.52 19.62 3.36
CA TYR A 9 -7.45 19.05 2.39
C TYR A 9 -8.66 19.97 2.17
N GLN A 10 -9.29 20.44 3.26
CA GLN A 10 -10.45 21.33 3.19
C GLN A 10 -10.11 22.69 2.55
N GLN A 11 -8.99 23.29 2.94
CA GLN A 11 -8.51 24.54 2.33
C GLN A 11 -8.23 24.37 0.83
N SER A 12 -7.66 23.23 0.43
CA SER A 12 -7.43 22.92 -0.98
C SER A 12 -8.76 22.79 -1.73
N GLN A 13 -9.77 22.10 -1.16
CA GLN A 13 -11.10 22.02 -1.76
C GLN A 13 -11.71 23.41 -2.01
N ASN A 14 -11.51 24.34 -1.07
CA ASN A 14 -11.99 25.72 -1.16
C ASN A 14 -11.22 26.59 -2.17
N GLY A 15 -10.13 26.08 -2.76
CA GLY A 15 -9.34 26.80 -3.76
C GLY A 15 -8.23 27.69 -3.18
N ASN A 16 -7.88 27.49 -1.91
CA ASN A 16 -6.85 28.29 -1.26
C ASN A 16 -5.44 28.01 -1.83
N ASN A 17 -4.58 29.03 -1.74
CA ASN A 17 -3.16 28.92 -2.05
C ASN A 17 -2.34 28.71 -0.77
N PHE A 18 -1.22 27.99 -0.89
CA PHE A 18 -0.36 27.60 0.24
C PHE A 18 1.05 28.14 0.07
N TYR A 19 1.52 28.96 1.03
CA TYR A 19 2.80 29.70 0.91
C TYR A 19 3.89 29.30 1.92
N LYS A 20 3.54 28.70 3.06
CA LYS A 20 4.46 28.37 4.17
C LYS A 20 4.39 26.87 4.51
N LEU A 21 4.50 26.02 3.51
CA LEU A 21 4.37 24.57 3.68
C LEU A 21 5.61 23.96 4.34
N ILE A 22 6.78 24.56 4.17
CA ILE A 22 8.02 24.10 4.80
C ILE A 22 7.90 24.05 6.33
N GLU A 23 7.25 25.03 6.96
CA GLU A 23 7.04 25.04 8.41
C GLU A 23 6.24 23.82 8.88
N LEU A 24 5.22 23.42 8.12
CA LEU A 24 4.44 22.22 8.39
C LEU A 24 5.26 20.94 8.17
N MET A 25 6.20 20.97 7.22
CA MET A 25 7.10 19.84 6.94
C MET A 25 8.14 19.64 8.04
N LYS A 26 8.64 20.73 8.64
CA LYS A 26 9.61 20.75 9.75
C LYS A 26 9.02 20.38 11.12
N MET A 27 7.69 20.27 11.24
CA MET A 27 7.04 19.88 12.49
C MET A 27 7.48 18.50 12.97
N ASP A 28 7.79 18.37 14.25
CA ASP A 28 8.26 17.12 14.89
C ASP A 28 7.29 15.96 14.67
N GLY A 29 5.99 16.24 14.70
CA GLY A 29 4.96 15.25 14.45
C GLY A 29 4.98 14.70 13.03
N ASN A 30 5.36 15.52 12.04
CA ASN A 30 5.46 15.13 10.63
C ASN A 30 6.72 14.30 10.39
N ILE A 31 7.87 14.72 10.95
CA ILE A 31 9.15 14.02 10.80
C ILE A 31 9.09 12.64 11.45
N ARG A 32 8.53 12.53 12.66
CA ARG A 32 8.34 11.23 13.33
C ARG A 32 7.41 10.30 12.55
N LEU A 33 6.33 10.84 11.96
CA LEU A 33 5.43 10.06 11.13
C LEU A 33 6.13 9.62 9.82
N ALA A 34 6.99 10.46 9.25
CA ALA A 34 7.81 10.11 8.09
C ALA A 34 8.73 8.93 8.37
N TYR A 35 9.47 8.99 9.48
CA TYR A 35 10.31 7.89 9.93
C TYR A 35 9.52 6.59 10.08
N ARG A 36 8.38 6.61 10.78
CA ARG A 36 7.53 5.43 10.97
C ARG A 36 7.06 4.82 9.64
N ASN A 37 6.70 5.66 8.68
CA ASN A 37 6.28 5.21 7.35
C ASN A 37 7.46 4.60 6.58
N ILE A 38 8.64 5.22 6.63
CA ILE A 38 9.84 4.67 5.98
C ILE A 38 10.28 3.36 6.65
N LYS A 39 10.26 3.26 7.98
CA LYS A 39 10.62 2.03 8.71
C LYS A 39 9.80 0.83 8.25
N ARG A 40 8.49 1.03 8.06
CA ARG A 40 7.55 -0.02 7.60
C ARG A 40 7.68 -0.37 6.13
N ASN A 41 8.33 0.47 5.32
CA ASN A 41 8.49 0.20 3.89
C ASN A 41 9.45 -0.98 3.68
N MET A 42 9.12 -1.88 2.76
CA MET A 42 9.93 -3.07 2.42
C MET A 42 11.37 -2.73 1.97
N GLY A 43 11.58 -1.51 1.46
CA GLY A 43 12.90 -1.03 1.02
C GLY A 43 13.72 -0.35 2.10
N SER A 44 13.27 -0.29 3.36
CA SER A 44 13.93 0.45 4.45
C SER A 44 15.37 -0.03 4.72
N LEU A 45 15.64 -1.32 4.52
CA LEU A 45 16.96 -1.94 4.65
C LEU A 45 17.82 -1.84 3.37
N THR A 46 17.30 -1.26 2.29
CA THR A 46 18.06 -1.09 1.05
C THR A 46 18.85 0.21 1.11
N ALA A 47 20.18 0.11 1.08
CA ALA A 47 21.07 1.26 1.12
C ALA A 47 21.03 2.12 -0.15
N GLY A 48 21.24 3.43 0.03
CA GLY A 48 21.46 4.39 -1.05
C GLY A 48 22.89 4.33 -1.59
N THR A 49 23.41 5.48 -2.01
CA THR A 49 24.82 5.68 -2.40
C THR A 49 25.74 5.81 -1.20
N ASP A 50 25.20 6.27 -0.06
CA ASP A 50 25.87 6.49 1.22
C ASP A 50 26.07 5.21 2.06
N GLY A 51 25.54 4.06 1.62
CA GLY A 51 25.60 2.82 2.39
C GLY A 51 24.65 2.76 3.59
N MET A 52 24.02 3.87 3.98
CA MET A 52 23.15 3.95 5.14
C MET A 52 21.76 3.37 4.88
N THR A 53 21.15 2.86 5.94
CA THR A 53 19.85 2.20 5.97
C THR A 53 19.00 2.75 7.12
N ILE A 54 17.78 2.24 7.27
CA ILE A 54 16.95 2.59 8.43
C ILE A 54 17.61 2.21 9.75
N ASN A 55 18.52 1.22 9.77
CA ASN A 55 19.18 0.78 10.99
C ASN A 55 20.13 1.83 11.55
N ASP A 56 20.71 2.66 10.70
CA ASP A 56 21.59 3.74 11.13
C ASP A 56 20.78 4.87 11.77
N ILE A 57 19.56 5.12 11.28
CA ILE A 57 18.65 6.10 11.89
C ILE A 57 18.04 5.56 13.19
N LYS A 58 17.80 4.24 13.28
CA LYS A 58 17.11 3.62 14.43
C LYS A 58 17.86 3.82 15.75
N MET A 59 19.19 3.93 15.68
CA MET A 59 20.08 4.10 16.84
C MET A 59 20.19 5.55 17.34
N LEU A 60 19.79 6.53 16.54
CA LEU A 60 19.83 7.95 16.92
C LEU A 60 18.77 8.27 17.97
N SER A 61 18.93 9.41 18.64
CA SER A 61 17.86 10.04 19.42
C SER A 61 16.82 10.70 18.50
N ILE A 62 15.62 10.93 19.03
CA ILE A 62 14.55 11.64 18.28
C ILE A 62 14.98 13.05 17.91
N ASP A 63 15.67 13.74 18.81
CA ASP A 63 16.06 15.14 18.63
C ASP A 63 17.13 15.28 17.53
N GLU A 64 18.13 14.39 17.50
CA GLU A 64 19.13 14.34 16.42
C GLU A 64 18.50 14.07 15.05
N MET A 65 17.57 13.11 14.97
CA MET A 65 16.88 12.80 13.72
C MET A 65 16.04 13.99 13.25
N ILE A 66 15.33 14.67 14.16
CA ILE A 66 14.52 15.85 13.85
C ILE A 66 15.42 16.98 13.34
N GLU A 67 16.51 17.26 14.04
CA GLU A 67 17.41 18.35 13.70
C GLU A 67 18.08 18.10 12.34
N LYS A 68 18.53 16.87 12.09
CA LYS A 68 19.08 16.49 10.79
C LYS A 68 18.12 16.80 9.64
N VAL A 69 16.84 16.44 9.78
CA VAL A 69 15.82 16.69 8.75
C VAL A 69 15.48 18.19 8.63
N ARG A 70 15.49 18.94 9.73
CA ARG A 70 15.26 20.40 9.71
C ARG A 70 16.36 21.13 8.95
N VAL A 71 17.62 20.78 9.21
CA VAL A 71 18.78 21.32 8.48
C VAL A 71 18.66 21.04 6.98
N MET A 72 18.20 19.85 6.58
CA MET A 72 17.94 19.54 5.16
C MET A 72 16.86 20.44 4.53
N PHE A 73 15.87 20.91 5.28
CA PHE A 73 14.88 21.88 4.78
C PHE A 73 15.42 23.30 4.71
N ASP A 74 16.44 23.63 5.50
CA ASP A 74 17.08 24.93 5.48
C ASP A 74 18.06 25.05 4.33
N TRP A 75 18.88 24.02 4.13
CA TRP A 75 19.79 23.89 3.00
C TRP A 75 19.71 22.49 2.39
N TYR A 76 18.84 22.33 1.37
CA TYR A 76 18.69 21.05 0.69
C TYR A 76 19.75 20.87 -0.40
N GLU A 77 20.60 19.88 -0.20
CA GLU A 77 21.56 19.38 -1.17
C GLU A 77 21.23 17.90 -1.50
N PRO A 78 20.68 17.62 -2.69
CA PRO A 78 20.28 16.27 -3.04
C PRO A 78 21.49 15.36 -3.19
N GLN A 79 21.48 14.22 -2.49
CA GLN A 79 22.51 13.20 -2.68
C GLN A 79 22.30 12.44 -3.98
N SER A 80 23.37 11.83 -4.49
CA SER A 80 23.31 11.03 -5.71
C SER A 80 22.41 9.79 -5.53
N VAL A 81 21.73 9.40 -6.59
CA VAL A 81 20.77 8.31 -6.59
C VAL A 81 21.40 7.04 -7.14
N ARG A 82 21.30 5.93 -6.40
CA ARG A 82 21.87 4.64 -6.81
C ARG A 82 21.01 3.96 -7.86
N ARG A 83 21.60 3.58 -9.01
CA ARG A 83 20.89 2.89 -10.10
C ARG A 83 20.82 1.38 -9.88
N VAL A 84 19.62 0.81 -10.00
CA VAL A 84 19.38 -0.65 -9.94
C VAL A 84 18.45 -1.08 -11.06
N PHE A 85 18.80 -2.13 -11.78
CA PHE A 85 17.99 -2.65 -12.88
C PHE A 85 17.11 -3.82 -12.43
N ILE A 86 15.79 -3.69 -12.59
CA ILE A 86 14.83 -4.78 -12.37
C ILE A 86 14.47 -5.43 -13.71
N PRO A 87 14.52 -6.77 -13.84
CA PRO A 87 14.10 -7.45 -15.05
C PRO A 87 12.59 -7.29 -15.28
N LYS A 88 12.20 -6.87 -16.48
CA LYS A 88 10.81 -6.90 -16.93
C LYS A 88 10.47 -8.28 -17.50
N PRO A 89 9.18 -8.68 -17.53
CA PRO A 89 8.76 -9.95 -18.11
C PRO A 89 9.08 -10.13 -19.61
N ASN A 90 9.38 -9.05 -20.33
CA ASN A 90 9.69 -9.05 -21.76
C ASN A 90 11.20 -9.09 -22.06
N GLY A 91 12.07 -9.21 -21.05
CA GLY A 91 13.53 -9.24 -21.22
C GLY A 91 14.22 -7.88 -21.00
N ASP A 92 13.50 -6.78 -21.23
CA ASP A 92 13.99 -5.43 -20.94
C ASP A 92 14.27 -5.23 -19.44
N ARG A 93 15.11 -4.24 -19.12
CA ARG A 93 15.35 -3.83 -17.74
C ARG A 93 14.59 -2.54 -17.43
N ARG A 94 14.07 -2.42 -16.20
CA ARG A 94 13.51 -1.18 -15.65
C ARG A 94 14.57 -0.55 -14.75
N PRO A 95 15.07 0.66 -15.06
CA PRO A 95 15.96 1.34 -14.15
C PRO A 95 15.18 1.83 -12.93
N LEU A 96 15.71 1.59 -11.74
CA LEU A 96 15.26 2.20 -10.49
C LEU A 96 16.36 3.10 -9.95
N GLY A 97 15.96 4.27 -9.47
CA GLY A 97 16.79 5.13 -8.64
C GLY A 97 16.43 4.91 -7.18
N ILE A 98 17.40 4.49 -6.38
CA ILE A 98 17.26 4.32 -4.93
C ILE A 98 17.95 5.50 -4.24
N PRO A 99 17.20 6.47 -3.68
CA PRO A 99 17.78 7.56 -2.91
C PRO A 99 18.36 7.07 -1.58
N THR A 100 19.14 7.92 -0.92
CA THR A 100 19.62 7.71 0.45
C THR A 100 18.47 7.52 1.43
N ILE A 101 18.73 6.95 2.61
CA ILE A 101 17.69 6.79 3.63
C ILE A 101 17.19 8.16 4.14
N TRP A 102 18.09 9.13 4.30
CA TRP A 102 17.74 10.50 4.70
C TRP A 102 16.89 11.20 3.65
N ASP A 103 17.22 11.09 2.35
CA ASP A 103 16.37 11.63 1.28
C ASP A 103 14.99 10.98 1.26
N ARG A 104 14.87 9.68 1.59
CA ARG A 104 13.57 9.02 1.66
C ARG A 104 12.73 9.53 2.83
N VAL A 105 13.33 9.74 4.00
CA VAL A 105 12.65 10.36 5.16
C VAL A 105 12.22 11.78 4.82
N PHE A 106 13.12 12.58 4.22
CA PHE A 106 12.84 13.93 3.75
C PHE A 106 11.69 13.99 2.74
N GLN A 107 11.75 13.16 1.68
CA GLN A 107 10.69 13.06 0.68
C GLN A 107 9.36 12.62 1.30
N GLN A 108 9.40 11.74 2.31
CA GLN A 108 8.21 11.31 3.03
C GLN A 108 7.62 12.43 3.89
N CYS A 109 8.43 13.32 4.47
CA CYS A 109 7.95 14.55 5.12
C CYS A 109 7.21 15.47 4.14
N VAL A 110 7.76 15.64 2.93
CA VAL A 110 7.15 16.43 1.85
C VAL A 110 5.84 15.79 1.38
N LEU A 111 5.85 14.48 1.12
CA LEU A 111 4.70 13.71 0.64
C LEU A 111 3.49 13.87 1.56
N GLN A 112 3.67 13.74 2.87
CA GLN A 112 2.58 13.81 3.85
C GLN A 112 1.83 15.14 3.85
N ILE A 113 2.51 16.24 3.53
CA ILE A 113 1.91 17.59 3.47
C ILE A 113 1.30 17.85 2.08
N LEU A 114 1.92 17.37 1.01
CA LEU A 114 1.42 17.57 -0.35
C LEU A 114 0.25 16.65 -0.72
N GLU A 115 0.21 15.42 -0.21
CA GLU A 115 -0.83 14.43 -0.50
C GLU A 115 -2.26 14.95 -0.20
N PRO A 116 -2.59 15.53 0.98
CA PRO A 116 -3.92 16.07 1.24
C PRO A 116 -4.30 17.22 0.29
N ILE A 117 -3.34 18.10 -0.03
CA ILE A 117 -3.58 19.24 -0.94
C ILE A 117 -3.91 18.72 -2.35
N CYS A 118 -3.12 17.75 -2.84
CA CYS A 118 -3.27 17.20 -4.18
C CYS A 118 -4.48 16.27 -4.30
N GLU A 119 -4.75 15.43 -3.30
CA GLU A 119 -5.89 14.49 -3.30
C GLU A 119 -7.22 15.23 -3.44
N ALA A 120 -7.35 16.42 -2.84
CA ALA A 120 -8.51 17.30 -2.99
C ALA A 120 -8.76 17.79 -4.43
N LYS A 121 -7.72 17.81 -5.28
CA LYS A 121 -7.77 18.29 -6.68
C LYS A 121 -7.73 17.16 -7.71
N PHE A 122 -7.41 15.94 -7.29
CA PHE A 122 -7.26 14.82 -8.20
C PHE A 122 -8.60 14.28 -8.70
N HIS A 123 -8.68 14.03 -10.00
CA HIS A 123 -9.90 13.53 -10.62
C HIS A 123 -10.36 12.17 -10.04
N ASN A 124 -11.66 11.99 -9.88
CA ASN A 124 -12.26 10.81 -9.22
C ASN A 124 -11.99 9.48 -9.94
N ARG A 125 -11.67 9.50 -11.23
CA ARG A 125 -11.41 8.31 -12.05
C ARG A 125 -9.92 7.95 -12.19
N SER A 126 -9.06 8.61 -11.42
CA SER A 126 -7.66 8.21 -11.22
C SER A 126 -7.52 7.36 -9.96
N TYR A 127 -6.90 6.19 -10.08
CA TYR A 127 -6.83 5.20 -9.01
C TYR A 127 -5.41 4.84 -8.55
N GLY A 128 -4.41 4.99 -9.43
CA GLY A 128 -3.04 4.56 -9.13
C GLY A 128 -2.35 5.45 -8.09
N PHE A 129 -1.57 4.85 -7.19
CA PHE A 129 -0.77 5.54 -6.17
C PHE A 129 -1.56 6.51 -5.27
N ARG A 130 -2.83 6.20 -5.01
CA ARG A 130 -3.70 7.03 -4.17
C ARG A 130 -4.23 6.24 -2.98
N PRO A 131 -4.41 6.88 -1.81
CA PRO A 131 -4.90 6.21 -0.62
C PRO A 131 -6.28 5.59 -0.86
N ASN A 132 -6.52 4.41 -0.29
CA ASN A 132 -7.78 3.66 -0.35
C ASN A 132 -8.28 3.28 -1.77
N ARG A 133 -7.47 3.49 -2.82
CA ARG A 133 -7.82 3.15 -4.20
C ARG A 133 -7.00 1.93 -4.67
N SER A 134 -7.69 0.90 -5.14
CA SER A 134 -7.08 -0.37 -5.55
C SER A 134 -7.23 -0.61 -7.06
N THR A 135 -6.45 -1.55 -7.60
CA THR A 135 -6.60 -2.02 -8.99
C THR A 135 -8.00 -2.60 -9.24
N HIS A 136 -8.61 -3.21 -8.21
CA HIS A 136 -9.96 -3.75 -8.29
C HIS A 136 -11.02 -2.67 -8.47
N HIS A 137 -10.83 -1.47 -7.89
CA HIS A 137 -11.75 -0.35 -8.11
C HIS A 137 -11.73 0.13 -9.57
N ALA A 138 -10.55 0.23 -10.17
CA ALA A 138 -10.40 0.58 -11.59
C ALA A 138 -11.05 -0.49 -12.50
N LEU A 139 -10.83 -1.78 -12.20
CA LEU A 139 -11.47 -2.88 -12.92
C LEU A 139 -13.00 -2.88 -12.75
N ALA A 140 -13.51 -2.61 -11.55
CA ALA A 140 -14.94 -2.50 -11.27
C ALA A 140 -15.58 -1.39 -12.11
N ARG A 141 -14.91 -0.22 -12.20
CA ARG A 141 -15.38 0.90 -13.03
C ARG A 141 -15.44 0.49 -14.50
N MET A 142 -14.39 -0.15 -15.02
CA MET A 142 -14.36 -0.64 -16.41
C MET A 142 -15.52 -1.60 -16.68
N LYS A 143 -15.72 -2.59 -15.81
CA LYS A 143 -16.82 -3.55 -15.93
C LYS A 143 -18.19 -2.87 -15.85
N SER A 144 -18.34 -1.87 -14.98
CA SER A 144 -19.61 -1.13 -14.84
C SER A 144 -19.98 -0.35 -16.10
N LEU A 145 -18.99 0.22 -16.80
CA LEU A 145 -19.21 0.93 -18.06
C LEU A 145 -19.55 -0.02 -19.20
N VAL A 146 -18.84 -1.14 -19.31
CA VAL A 146 -19.18 -2.19 -20.29
C VAL A 146 -20.59 -2.73 -20.06
N ASN A 147 -20.99 -2.91 -18.80
CA ASN A 147 -22.32 -3.40 -18.41
C ASN A 147 -23.42 -2.32 -18.43
N SER A 148 -23.09 -1.07 -18.81
CA SER A 148 -24.01 0.06 -18.69
C SER A 148 -25.26 -0.11 -19.56
N GLN A 149 -26.38 0.45 -19.09
CA GLN A 149 -27.67 0.37 -19.79
C GLN A 149 -27.63 1.10 -21.14
N GLY A 150 -28.47 0.65 -22.07
CA GLY A 150 -28.55 1.23 -23.41
C GLY A 150 -27.33 0.89 -24.28
N ASN A 151 -26.90 -0.37 -24.33
CA ASN A 151 -25.85 -0.90 -25.22
C ASN A 151 -24.37 -0.64 -24.83
N GLY A 152 -24.07 -0.35 -23.55
CA GLY A 152 -22.71 -0.35 -22.96
C GLY A 152 -21.66 0.54 -23.65
N PHE A 153 -20.47 0.65 -23.04
CA PHE A 153 -19.31 1.29 -23.66
C PHE A 153 -18.34 0.21 -24.16
N HIS A 154 -18.39 -0.08 -25.45
CA HIS A 154 -17.75 -1.24 -26.05
C HIS A 154 -16.50 -0.92 -26.87
N TYR A 155 -16.20 0.35 -27.13
CA TYR A 155 -14.94 0.75 -27.74
C TYR A 155 -14.01 1.25 -26.64
N CYS A 156 -12.85 0.61 -26.50
CA CYS A 156 -11.83 0.95 -25.53
C CYS A 156 -10.64 1.57 -26.26
N VAL A 157 -10.35 2.83 -25.98
CA VAL A 157 -9.11 3.49 -26.37
C VAL A 157 -8.07 3.19 -25.30
N ASP A 158 -7.09 2.40 -25.67
CA ASP A 158 -5.95 2.02 -24.84
C ASP A 158 -4.82 3.03 -25.04
N ILE A 159 -4.39 3.71 -23.98
CA ILE A 159 -3.33 4.72 -24.00
C ILE A 159 -2.18 4.25 -23.10
N ASP A 160 -1.00 4.05 -23.70
CA ASP A 160 0.25 3.70 -23.02
C ASP A 160 1.29 4.80 -23.31
N ILE A 161 1.83 5.43 -22.27
CA ILE A 161 2.79 6.52 -22.41
C ILE A 161 4.22 5.95 -22.49
N LYS A 162 4.99 6.37 -23.49
CA LYS A 162 6.34 5.88 -23.73
C LYS A 162 7.30 6.40 -22.65
N GLY A 163 7.78 5.49 -21.79
CA GLY A 163 8.80 5.82 -20.79
C GLY A 163 8.38 6.97 -19.87
N PHE A 164 7.15 6.91 -19.33
CA PHE A 164 6.53 8.04 -18.62
C PHE A 164 7.46 8.66 -17.55
N PHE A 165 8.01 7.85 -16.65
CA PHE A 165 8.87 8.35 -15.56
C PHE A 165 10.16 9.00 -16.07
N ASP A 166 10.69 8.58 -17.21
CA ASP A 166 11.94 9.11 -17.76
C ASP A 166 11.73 10.39 -18.59
N ASN A 167 10.48 10.69 -18.98
CA ASN A 167 10.15 11.79 -19.90
C ASN A 167 9.35 12.93 -19.26
N VAL A 168 9.08 12.91 -17.96
CA VAL A 168 8.37 14.01 -17.27
C VAL A 168 9.13 15.33 -17.41
N HIS A 169 8.52 16.35 -18.02
CA HIS A 169 9.13 17.67 -18.17
C HIS A 169 9.11 18.46 -16.84
N HIS A 170 10.28 18.82 -16.31
CA HIS A 170 10.40 19.48 -15.00
C HIS A 170 9.66 20.83 -14.93
N GLY A 171 9.88 21.71 -15.90
CA GLY A 171 9.23 23.04 -15.93
C GLY A 171 7.68 22.95 -15.95
N LYS A 172 7.13 22.04 -16.75
CA LYS A 172 5.69 21.77 -16.80
C LYS A 172 5.16 21.26 -15.45
N LEU A 173 5.86 20.32 -14.81
CA LEU A 173 5.48 19.78 -13.50
C LEU A 173 5.49 20.88 -12.42
N LEU A 174 6.53 21.72 -12.36
CA LEU A 174 6.60 22.84 -11.42
C LEU A 174 5.47 23.86 -11.65
N LYS A 175 5.14 24.14 -12.91
CA LYS A 175 3.98 24.99 -13.25
C LYS A 175 2.66 24.36 -12.81
N GLN A 176 2.49 23.05 -12.93
CA GLN A 176 1.29 22.35 -12.46
C GLN A 176 1.17 22.35 -10.93
N LEU A 177 2.27 22.18 -10.20
CA LEU A 177 2.30 22.33 -8.74
C LEU A 177 1.81 23.73 -8.32
N TRP A 178 2.31 24.76 -9.01
CA TRP A 178 1.90 26.15 -8.80
C TRP A 178 0.40 26.36 -9.08
N THR A 179 -0.13 25.79 -10.18
CA THR A 179 -1.55 25.89 -10.55
C THR A 179 -2.47 25.16 -9.57
N ILE A 180 -2.03 24.06 -8.96
CA ILE A 180 -2.81 23.33 -7.94
C ILE A 180 -2.98 24.13 -6.64
N GLY A 181 -2.11 25.12 -6.39
CA GLY A 181 -2.17 26.01 -5.23
C GLY A 181 -0.90 25.98 -4.37
N ILE A 182 0.13 25.23 -4.75
CA ILE A 182 1.41 25.19 -4.02
C ILE A 182 2.24 26.41 -4.45
N ARG A 183 2.18 27.47 -3.64
CA ARG A 183 2.83 28.77 -3.90
C ARG A 183 4.05 29.03 -3.02
N ASP A 184 4.50 28.03 -2.28
CA ASP A 184 5.74 28.06 -1.51
C ASP A 184 6.96 27.93 -2.44
N LYS A 185 7.64 29.05 -2.69
CA LYS A 185 8.80 29.13 -3.60
C LYS A 185 9.97 28.27 -3.13
N LYS A 186 10.21 28.20 -1.82
CA LYS A 186 11.31 27.41 -1.24
C LYS A 186 11.07 25.92 -1.49
N LEU A 187 9.84 25.46 -1.25
CA LEU A 187 9.46 24.08 -1.55
C LEU A 187 9.58 23.74 -3.04
N LEU A 188 9.13 24.61 -3.94
CA LEU A 188 9.26 24.37 -5.38
C LEU A 188 10.72 24.31 -5.83
N SER A 189 11.59 25.14 -5.25
CA SER A 189 13.04 25.08 -5.48
C SER A 189 13.63 23.74 -5.01
N ILE A 190 13.26 23.28 -3.82
CA ILE A 190 13.66 21.97 -3.28
C ILE A 190 13.22 20.83 -4.20
N ILE A 191 11.95 20.82 -4.65
CA ILE A 191 11.44 19.81 -5.59
C ILE A 191 12.21 19.87 -6.91
N SER A 192 12.52 21.07 -7.41
CA SER A 192 13.32 21.23 -8.62
C SER A 192 14.74 20.66 -8.45
N ARG A 193 15.39 20.86 -7.30
CA ARG A 193 16.71 20.27 -7.01
C ARG A 193 16.61 18.75 -6.91
N LEU A 194 15.58 18.23 -6.26
CA LEU A 194 15.34 16.79 -6.11
C LEU A 194 15.13 16.09 -7.47
N LEU A 195 14.43 16.74 -8.40
CA LEU A 195 14.26 16.23 -9.77
C LEU A 195 15.55 16.22 -10.59
N LYS A 196 16.54 17.06 -10.20
CA LYS A 196 17.87 17.19 -10.81
C LYS A 196 18.96 16.52 -9.97
N ALA A 197 18.59 15.64 -9.03
CA ALA A 197 19.56 14.85 -8.29
C ALA A 197 20.37 13.98 -9.25
N GLU A 198 21.69 13.97 -9.10
CA GLU A 198 22.59 13.19 -9.96
C GLU A 198 22.29 11.70 -9.84
N VAL A 199 22.23 11.01 -10.98
CA VAL A 199 22.16 9.55 -11.02
C VAL A 199 23.55 9.01 -11.31
N VAL A 200 24.05 8.14 -10.41
CA VAL A 200 25.40 7.57 -10.55
C VAL A 200 25.54 6.88 -11.92
N ASN A 201 26.60 7.24 -12.65
CA ASN A 201 26.92 6.81 -14.03
C ASN A 201 26.02 7.35 -15.15
N GLU A 202 25.05 8.23 -14.86
CA GLU A 202 24.17 8.84 -15.86
C GLU A 202 24.14 10.38 -15.80
N GLY A 203 24.70 10.97 -14.73
CA GLY A 203 24.80 12.42 -14.53
C GLY A 203 23.49 13.06 -14.08
N ILE A 204 23.38 14.37 -14.29
CA ILE A 204 22.22 15.17 -13.88
C ILE A 204 21.08 15.02 -14.91
N PRO A 205 19.90 14.52 -14.51
CA PRO A 205 18.78 14.35 -15.43
C PRO A 205 18.16 15.70 -15.83
N GLN A 206 17.96 15.90 -17.13
CA GLN A 206 17.28 17.10 -17.69
C GLN A 206 15.75 16.94 -17.75
N LYS A 207 15.26 15.70 -17.67
CA LYS A 207 13.84 15.34 -17.67
C LYS A 207 13.64 14.04 -16.89
N GLY A 208 12.39 13.75 -16.57
CA GLY A 208 11.97 12.58 -15.81
C GLY A 208 11.86 12.84 -14.30
N THR A 209 11.41 11.82 -13.59
CA THR A 209 11.34 11.76 -12.14
C THR A 209 11.98 10.44 -11.69
N PRO A 210 12.84 10.45 -10.66
CA PRO A 210 13.59 9.26 -10.25
C PRO A 210 12.64 8.12 -9.89
N GLN A 211 12.71 7.01 -10.64
CA GLN A 211 11.84 5.86 -10.45
C GLN A 211 12.25 5.10 -9.19
N GLY A 212 11.51 5.27 -8.08
CA GLY A 212 11.88 4.71 -6.78
C GLY A 212 11.96 5.76 -5.66
N GLY A 213 11.91 7.04 -6.02
CA GLY A 213 11.65 8.13 -5.07
C GLY A 213 10.25 7.99 -4.45
N ILE A 214 10.14 8.42 -3.19
CA ILE A 214 8.89 8.40 -2.41
C ILE A 214 7.89 9.41 -2.98
N LEU A 215 8.39 10.56 -3.46
CA LEU A 215 7.55 11.63 -4.00
C LEU A 215 7.12 11.41 -5.45
N SER A 216 7.89 10.61 -6.21
CA SER A 216 7.70 10.39 -7.65
C SER A 216 6.29 9.94 -8.04
N PRO A 217 5.61 9.02 -7.33
CA PRO A 217 4.24 8.63 -7.64
C PRO A 217 3.21 9.76 -7.51
N LEU A 218 3.39 10.66 -6.52
CA LEU A 218 2.51 11.82 -6.36
C LEU A 218 2.72 12.81 -7.50
N LEU A 219 3.99 13.14 -7.82
CA LEU A 219 4.35 14.03 -8.93
C LEU A 219 3.82 13.50 -10.27
N SER A 220 3.91 12.19 -10.47
CA SER A 220 3.35 11.50 -11.64
C SER A 220 1.84 11.73 -11.78
N ASN A 221 1.11 11.62 -10.66
CA ASN A 221 -0.32 11.88 -10.65
C ASN A 221 -0.67 13.35 -10.89
N ILE A 222 0.15 14.29 -10.41
CA ILE A 222 -0.01 15.73 -10.68
C ILE A 222 0.10 16.02 -12.17
N VAL A 223 1.11 15.45 -12.84
CA VAL A 223 1.30 15.63 -14.29
C VAL A 223 0.08 15.14 -15.08
N LEU A 224 -0.40 13.94 -14.77
CA LEU A 224 -1.51 13.31 -15.49
C LEU A 224 -2.90 13.78 -15.03
N ASN A 225 -3.00 14.53 -13.94
CA ASN A 225 -4.29 15.06 -13.47
C ASN A 225 -4.89 16.05 -14.48
N GLU A 226 -4.05 16.83 -15.18
CA GLU A 226 -4.51 17.76 -16.22
C GLU A 226 -5.19 17.00 -17.38
N LEU A 227 -4.62 15.85 -17.78
CA LEU A 227 -5.24 14.96 -18.76
C LEU A 227 -6.57 14.41 -18.23
N ASP A 228 -6.62 13.99 -16.97
CA ASP A 228 -7.83 13.40 -16.39
C ASP A 228 -9.02 14.37 -16.44
N TRP A 229 -8.78 15.61 -16.03
CA TRP A 229 -9.78 16.67 -16.08
C TRP A 229 -10.13 17.06 -17.51
N TRP A 230 -9.15 17.16 -18.41
CA TRP A 230 -9.41 17.48 -19.81
C TRP A 230 -10.32 16.46 -20.50
N VAL A 231 -10.07 15.14 -20.32
CA VAL A 231 -10.95 14.09 -20.87
C VAL A 231 -12.33 14.13 -20.21
N SER A 232 -12.38 14.29 -18.88
CA SER A 232 -13.63 14.35 -18.13
C SER A 232 -14.52 15.52 -18.55
N ASN A 233 -13.93 16.68 -18.81
CA ASN A 233 -14.63 17.89 -19.25
C ASN A 233 -15.26 17.74 -20.64
N GLN A 234 -14.86 16.75 -21.45
CA GLN A 234 -15.53 16.46 -22.72
C GLN A 234 -16.93 15.85 -22.53
N TRP A 235 -17.21 15.24 -21.37
CA TRP A 235 -18.46 14.53 -21.11
C TRP A 235 -18.85 14.41 -19.63
N GLU A 236 -18.09 13.67 -18.83
CA GLU A 236 -18.48 13.25 -17.47
C GLU A 236 -18.75 14.45 -16.56
N THR A 237 -17.93 15.50 -16.64
CA THR A 237 -18.03 16.71 -15.80
C THR A 237 -18.50 17.95 -16.55
N MET A 238 -18.94 17.79 -17.80
CA MET A 238 -19.47 18.90 -18.60
C MET A 238 -20.68 19.53 -17.89
N LYS A 239 -20.59 20.85 -17.66
CA LYS A 239 -21.66 21.65 -17.05
C LYS A 239 -22.74 21.93 -18.09
N THR A 240 -23.99 21.76 -17.70
CA THR A 240 -25.17 22.15 -18.48
C THR A 240 -25.70 23.49 -17.98
N SER A 241 -26.34 24.28 -18.83
CA SER A 241 -26.97 25.55 -18.42
C SER A 241 -28.01 25.35 -17.33
N TYR A 242 -28.73 24.21 -17.37
CA TYR A 242 -29.68 23.84 -16.33
C TYR A 242 -29.02 22.94 -15.25
N PRO A 243 -29.20 23.24 -13.95
CA PRO A 243 -28.67 22.43 -12.85
C PRO A 243 -29.58 21.23 -12.56
N TYR A 244 -29.26 20.07 -13.15
CA TYR A 244 -29.97 18.83 -12.85
C TYR A 244 -29.57 18.27 -11.47
N LYS A 245 -30.55 17.84 -10.66
CA LYS A 245 -30.32 17.13 -9.39
C LYS A 245 -29.63 15.78 -9.59
N GLU A 246 -30.00 15.05 -10.65
CA GLU A 246 -29.43 13.74 -10.98
C GLU A 246 -28.56 13.78 -12.23
N ASN A 247 -27.46 13.01 -12.19
CA ASN A 247 -26.62 12.77 -13.37
C ASN A 247 -27.39 12.07 -14.51
N SER A 248 -28.43 11.30 -14.21
CA SER A 248 -29.26 10.61 -15.21
C SER A 248 -29.92 11.61 -16.16
N GLY A 249 -30.58 12.64 -15.62
CA GLY A 249 -31.22 13.73 -16.37
C GLY A 249 -30.20 14.56 -17.14
N ARG A 250 -29.07 14.92 -16.51
CA ARG A 250 -27.98 15.64 -17.18
C ARG A 250 -27.45 14.87 -18.39
N TYR A 251 -27.18 13.58 -18.25
CA TYR A 251 -26.71 12.76 -19.38
C TYR A 251 -27.76 12.63 -20.49
N ARG A 252 -29.06 12.59 -20.17
CA ARG A 252 -30.10 12.62 -21.20
C ARG A 252 -30.08 13.91 -22.01
N ALA A 253 -29.87 15.06 -21.36
CA ALA A 253 -29.73 16.34 -22.04
C ALA A 253 -28.46 16.40 -22.90
N LEU A 254 -27.30 16.03 -22.33
CA LEU A 254 -26.02 16.03 -23.05
C LEU A 254 -26.02 15.08 -24.27
N LYS A 255 -26.77 13.98 -24.22
CA LYS A 255 -26.93 13.06 -25.37
C LYS A 255 -27.63 13.69 -26.57
N LYS A 256 -28.40 14.76 -26.39
CA LYS A 256 -29.01 15.52 -27.49
C LYS A 256 -28.01 16.45 -28.18
N SER A 257 -26.85 16.69 -27.57
CA SER A 257 -25.80 17.54 -28.13
C SER A 257 -24.82 16.74 -29.00
N LYS A 258 -23.90 17.44 -29.69
CA LYS A 258 -22.80 16.84 -30.48
C LYS A 258 -21.56 16.47 -29.63
N LEU A 259 -21.71 16.37 -28.31
CA LEU A 259 -20.60 16.03 -27.40
C LEU A 259 -20.19 14.55 -27.51
N LYS A 260 -18.94 14.27 -27.15
CA LYS A 260 -18.32 12.95 -27.26
C LYS A 260 -18.60 12.15 -25.99
N GLU A 261 -19.49 11.15 -26.05
CA GLU A 261 -19.77 10.31 -24.88
C GLU A 261 -18.57 9.40 -24.55
N CYS A 262 -17.76 9.80 -23.56
CA CYS A 262 -16.57 9.08 -23.14
C CYS A 262 -16.38 9.05 -21.62
N PHE A 263 -15.75 7.99 -21.12
CA PHE A 263 -15.40 7.85 -19.71
C PHE A 263 -13.96 7.37 -19.54
N LEU A 264 -13.19 8.10 -18.74
CA LEU A 264 -11.81 7.78 -18.43
C LEU A 264 -11.71 6.82 -17.23
N ILE A 265 -10.74 5.92 -17.29
CA ILE A 265 -10.25 5.12 -16.18
C ILE A 265 -8.73 5.14 -16.24
N ARG A 266 -8.07 5.69 -15.21
CA ARG A 266 -6.61 5.74 -15.15
C ARG A 266 -6.07 5.04 -13.92
N TYR A 267 -5.05 4.21 -14.12
CA TYR A 267 -4.26 3.64 -13.05
C TYR A 267 -2.78 3.90 -13.33
N ALA A 268 -2.20 4.88 -12.63
CA ALA A 268 -0.86 5.40 -12.90
C ALA A 268 -0.76 5.92 -14.35
N ASP A 269 0.13 5.34 -15.15
CA ASP A 269 0.37 5.63 -16.57
C ASP A 269 -0.59 4.91 -17.52
N ASP A 270 -1.18 3.78 -17.10
CA ASP A 270 -2.15 3.00 -17.90
C ASP A 270 -3.54 3.66 -17.86
N ALA A 271 -3.95 4.25 -18.99
CA ALA A 271 -5.22 4.95 -19.13
C ALA A 271 -6.10 4.29 -20.19
N LYS A 272 -7.38 4.09 -19.86
CA LYS A 272 -8.41 3.59 -20.78
C LYS A 272 -9.53 4.61 -20.91
N ILE A 273 -9.91 4.95 -22.14
CA ILE A 273 -11.11 5.75 -22.41
C ILE A 273 -12.15 4.85 -23.06
N LEU A 274 -13.32 4.71 -22.43
CA LEU A 274 -14.42 3.92 -23.00
C LEU A 274 -15.42 4.80 -23.71
N CYS A 275 -15.75 4.44 -24.94
CA CYS A 275 -16.66 5.10 -25.85
C CYS A 275 -17.75 4.14 -26.35
N ARG A 276 -18.86 4.69 -26.81
CA ARG A 276 -20.00 3.90 -27.32
C ARG A 276 -19.80 3.47 -28.76
N ASP A 277 -19.20 4.34 -29.57
CA ASP A 277 -19.01 4.18 -31.00
C ASP A 277 -17.53 4.33 -31.40
N TYR A 278 -17.19 3.81 -32.57
CA TYR A 278 -15.83 3.82 -33.10
C TYR A 278 -15.35 5.22 -33.47
N VAL A 279 -16.24 6.05 -34.03
CA VAL A 279 -15.90 7.40 -34.51
C VAL A 279 -15.48 8.29 -33.34
N THR A 280 -16.23 8.23 -32.24
CA THR A 280 -15.89 8.91 -30.98
C THR A 280 -14.58 8.37 -30.42
N ALA A 281 -14.37 7.05 -30.43
CA ALA A 281 -13.11 6.45 -29.97
C ALA A 281 -11.91 6.95 -30.79
N LEU A 282 -12.04 7.05 -32.11
CA LEU A 282 -11.00 7.57 -32.99
C LEU A 282 -10.70 9.06 -32.70
N LYS A 283 -11.74 9.88 -32.58
CA LYS A 283 -11.59 11.31 -32.22
C LYS A 283 -10.91 11.48 -30.87
N MET A 284 -11.32 10.68 -29.87
CA MET A 284 -10.71 10.73 -28.54
C MET A 284 -9.26 10.24 -28.55
N PHE A 285 -8.92 9.25 -29.38
CA PHE A 285 -7.55 8.76 -29.50
C PHE A 285 -6.61 9.85 -30.04
N GLU A 286 -6.94 10.44 -31.19
CA GLU A 286 -6.12 11.49 -31.79
C GLU A 286 -6.06 12.76 -30.92
N ALA A 287 -7.20 13.18 -30.35
CA ALA A 287 -7.22 14.34 -29.45
C ALA A 287 -6.39 14.08 -28.17
N THR A 288 -6.41 12.86 -27.62
CA THR A 288 -5.60 12.53 -26.44
C THR A 288 -4.11 12.50 -26.78
N LYS A 289 -3.76 11.95 -27.94
CA LYS A 289 -2.38 11.91 -28.46
C LYS A 289 -1.83 13.33 -28.64
N ASP A 290 -2.60 14.21 -29.28
CA ASP A 290 -2.23 15.60 -29.45
C ASP A 290 -2.04 16.30 -28.10
N PHE A 291 -3.01 16.16 -27.19
CA PHE A 291 -2.93 16.75 -25.86
C PHE A 291 -1.67 16.30 -25.08
N LEU A 292 -1.36 15.01 -25.09
CA LEU A 292 -0.16 14.49 -24.43
C LEU A 292 1.12 15.12 -25.00
N ARG A 293 1.21 15.24 -26.33
CA ARG A 293 2.38 15.79 -27.02
C ARG A 293 2.52 17.30 -26.83
N THR A 294 1.46 18.07 -27.08
CA THR A 294 1.49 19.53 -27.08
C THR A 294 1.47 20.12 -25.68
N ARG A 295 0.64 19.56 -24.79
CA ARG A 295 0.37 20.14 -23.46
C ARG A 295 1.24 19.57 -22.35
N LEU A 296 1.56 18.27 -22.41
CA LEU A 296 2.35 17.57 -21.39
C LEU A 296 3.78 17.24 -21.85
N HIS A 297 4.09 17.40 -23.13
CA HIS A 297 5.39 17.02 -23.73
C HIS A 297 5.71 15.53 -23.53
N LEU A 298 4.69 14.67 -23.65
CA LEU A 298 4.78 13.23 -23.49
C LEU A 298 4.37 12.51 -24.77
N ASP A 299 5.16 11.51 -25.17
CA ASP A 299 4.86 10.68 -26.34
C ASP A 299 4.10 9.41 -25.96
N ILE A 300 3.18 8.99 -26.83
CA ILE A 300 2.49 7.70 -26.70
C ILE A 300 3.29 6.57 -27.36
N SER A 301 3.14 5.36 -26.83
CA SER A 301 3.63 4.15 -27.48
C SER A 301 2.67 3.72 -28.59
N LEU A 302 3.06 3.89 -29.86
CA LEU A 302 2.22 3.54 -31.02
C LEU A 302 1.92 2.03 -31.10
N GLU A 303 2.83 1.18 -30.63
CA GLU A 303 2.64 -0.28 -30.66
C GLU A 303 1.62 -0.77 -29.63
N LYS A 304 1.56 -0.08 -28.49
CA LYS A 304 0.73 -0.51 -27.35
C LYS A 304 -0.61 0.22 -27.32
N SER A 305 -0.63 1.48 -27.72
CA SER A 305 -1.82 2.32 -27.73
C SER A 305 -2.68 1.98 -28.93
N LYS A 306 -3.95 1.63 -28.72
CA LYS A 306 -4.85 1.16 -29.78
C LYS A 306 -6.32 1.25 -29.41
N ILE A 307 -7.17 1.26 -30.43
CA ILE A 307 -8.62 1.18 -30.27
C ILE A 307 -9.06 -0.28 -30.34
N ILE A 308 -9.80 -0.74 -29.33
CA ILE A 308 -10.25 -2.13 -29.19
C ILE A 308 -11.77 -2.17 -29.11
N ASN A 309 -12.41 -2.90 -30.02
CA ASN A 309 -13.81 -3.26 -29.88
C ASN A 309 -13.94 -4.46 -28.92
N LEU A 310 -14.43 -4.20 -27.71
CA LEU A 310 -14.59 -5.15 -26.61
C LEU A 310 -15.55 -6.30 -26.93
N ARG A 311 -16.43 -6.18 -27.94
CA ARG A 311 -17.30 -7.28 -28.38
C ARG A 311 -16.51 -8.34 -29.16
N LYS A 312 -15.51 -7.89 -29.93
CA LYS A 312 -14.69 -8.76 -30.78
C LYS A 312 -13.43 -9.25 -30.04
N LYS A 313 -12.64 -8.31 -29.51
CA LYS A 313 -11.34 -8.57 -28.86
C LYS A 313 -11.37 -8.19 -27.38
N ALA A 314 -10.55 -8.84 -26.57
CA ALA A 314 -10.41 -8.49 -25.16
C ALA A 314 -9.37 -7.36 -24.99
N SER A 315 -9.63 -6.41 -24.08
CA SER A 315 -8.65 -5.40 -23.67
C SER A 315 -7.88 -5.88 -22.43
N HIS A 316 -6.58 -5.61 -22.37
CA HIS A 316 -5.73 -5.91 -21.23
C HIS A 316 -5.69 -4.74 -20.26
N PHE A 317 -5.92 -4.99 -18.97
CA PHE A 317 -5.86 -3.96 -17.94
C PHE A 317 -5.50 -4.55 -16.58
N LEU A 318 -4.43 -4.06 -15.94
CA LEU A 318 -4.02 -4.42 -14.57
C LEU A 318 -3.87 -5.94 -14.30
N GLY A 319 -3.46 -6.71 -15.31
CA GLY A 319 -3.31 -8.17 -15.24
C GLY A 319 -4.58 -8.96 -15.61
N PHE A 320 -5.67 -8.26 -15.94
CA PHE A 320 -6.93 -8.84 -16.39
C PHE A 320 -7.11 -8.67 -17.89
N THR A 321 -7.93 -9.54 -18.48
CA THR A 321 -8.53 -9.34 -19.80
C THR A 321 -10.02 -9.08 -19.64
N VAL A 322 -10.54 -8.00 -20.23
CA VAL A 322 -11.97 -7.66 -20.21
C VAL A 322 -12.52 -7.76 -21.63
N LYS A 323 -13.61 -8.53 -21.80
CA LYS A 323 -14.35 -8.68 -23.06
C LYS A 323 -15.84 -8.51 -22.80
N ALA A 324 -16.57 -7.90 -23.73
CA ALA A 324 -18.02 -7.80 -23.69
C ALA A 324 -18.63 -9.03 -24.36
N ASN A 325 -19.29 -9.88 -23.59
CA ASN A 325 -19.92 -11.10 -24.07
C ASN A 325 -21.44 -10.95 -24.04
N LYS A 326 -22.13 -11.49 -25.04
CA LYS A 326 -23.60 -11.50 -25.08
C LYS A 326 -24.14 -12.42 -23.97
N LYS A 327 -25.07 -11.92 -23.16
CA LYS A 327 -25.83 -12.66 -22.14
C LYS A 327 -27.31 -12.27 -22.29
N GLY A 328 -28.08 -13.13 -22.96
CA GLY A 328 -29.43 -12.79 -23.42
C GLY A 328 -29.40 -11.59 -24.38
N ASN A 329 -30.22 -10.58 -24.09
CA ASN A 329 -30.31 -9.35 -24.91
C ASN A 329 -29.29 -8.27 -24.54
N LYS A 330 -28.41 -8.52 -23.55
CA LYS A 330 -27.44 -7.54 -23.05
C LYS A 330 -26.00 -8.03 -23.23
N HIS A 331 -25.05 -7.11 -23.24
CA HIS A 331 -23.63 -7.44 -23.17
C HIS A 331 -23.13 -7.29 -21.73
N VAL A 332 -22.31 -8.25 -21.30
CA VAL A 332 -21.74 -8.29 -19.94
C VAL A 332 -20.23 -8.49 -20.01
N ALA A 333 -19.51 -7.78 -19.15
CA ALA A 333 -18.06 -7.82 -19.03
C ALA A 333 -17.61 -9.17 -18.44
N HIS A 334 -17.03 -10.01 -19.29
CA HIS A 334 -16.28 -11.18 -18.88
C HIS A 334 -14.84 -10.78 -18.60
N SER A 335 -14.32 -11.25 -17.45
CA SER A 335 -12.96 -10.98 -17.00
C SER A 335 -12.22 -12.28 -16.70
N ARG A 336 -10.97 -12.35 -17.17
CA ARG A 336 -10.04 -13.49 -17.03
C ARG A 336 -8.65 -12.98 -16.67
N MET A 337 -7.77 -13.87 -16.24
CA MET A 337 -6.35 -13.57 -16.10
C MET A 337 -5.72 -13.36 -17.47
N CYS A 338 -4.90 -12.31 -17.64
CA CYS A 338 -4.21 -12.12 -18.91
C CYS A 338 -3.17 -13.21 -19.16
N VAL A 339 -2.85 -13.48 -20.43
CA VAL A 339 -1.91 -14.57 -20.80
C VAL A 339 -0.55 -14.39 -20.11
N LYS A 340 -0.03 -13.15 -20.09
CA LYS A 340 1.23 -12.80 -19.39
C LYS A 340 1.13 -13.08 -17.88
N ALA A 341 0.02 -12.69 -17.24
CA ALA A 341 -0.23 -12.94 -15.82
C ALA A 341 -0.31 -14.44 -15.50
N ARG A 342 -1.00 -15.24 -16.33
CA ARG A 342 -1.08 -16.69 -16.16
C ARG A 342 0.29 -17.35 -16.27
N LYS A 343 1.08 -17.00 -17.30
CA LYS A 343 2.45 -17.51 -17.47
C LYS A 343 3.34 -17.15 -16.26
N HIS A 344 3.26 -15.90 -15.80
CA HIS A 344 4.03 -15.45 -14.64
C HIS A 344 3.60 -16.15 -13.34
N ALA A 345 2.29 -16.29 -13.10
CA ALA A 345 1.74 -17.02 -11.96
C ALA A 345 2.18 -18.49 -11.96
N TYR A 346 2.10 -19.16 -13.12
CA TYR A 346 2.58 -20.53 -13.29
C TYR A 346 4.09 -20.65 -12.99
N SER A 347 4.92 -19.76 -13.55
CA SER A 347 6.36 -19.74 -13.30
C SER A 347 6.70 -19.54 -11.82
N LYS A 348 5.99 -18.63 -11.14
CA LYS A 348 6.17 -18.36 -9.71
C LYS A 348 5.81 -19.57 -8.85
N LEU A 349 4.69 -20.24 -9.15
CA LEU A 349 4.27 -21.45 -8.45
C LEU A 349 5.22 -22.63 -8.73
N LYS A 350 5.67 -22.80 -9.97
CA LYS A 350 6.67 -23.81 -10.35
C LYS A 350 8.00 -23.61 -9.62
N LYS A 351 8.46 -22.36 -9.49
CA LYS A 351 9.65 -22.00 -8.71
C LYS A 351 9.46 -22.31 -7.23
N ALA A 352 8.33 -21.90 -6.64
CA ALA A 352 8.03 -22.20 -5.24
C ALA A 352 7.95 -23.71 -4.96
N ALA A 353 7.36 -24.49 -5.89
CA ALA A 353 7.34 -25.95 -5.81
C ALA A 353 8.75 -26.58 -5.88
N LYS A 354 9.63 -26.01 -6.72
CA LYS A 354 11.05 -26.43 -6.80
C LYS A 354 11.80 -26.11 -5.51
N ASP A 355 11.51 -24.97 -4.89
CA ASP A 355 12.14 -24.57 -3.63
C ASP A 355 11.74 -25.50 -2.48
N ILE A 356 10.48 -25.97 -2.43
CA ILE A 356 10.05 -27.00 -1.47
C ILE A 356 10.88 -28.27 -1.62
N SER A 357 11.00 -28.78 -2.85
CA SER A 357 11.74 -30.01 -3.13
C SER A 357 13.24 -29.91 -2.80
N ARG A 358 13.83 -28.70 -2.86
CA ARG A 358 15.26 -28.49 -2.58
C ARG A 358 15.57 -28.28 -1.11
N LYS A 359 14.75 -27.51 -0.41
CA LYS A 359 15.02 -27.09 0.98
C LYS A 359 14.31 -27.98 2.00
N GLN A 360 13.14 -28.50 1.65
CA GLN A 360 12.28 -29.33 2.51
C GLN A 360 11.97 -28.71 3.89
N THR A 361 11.96 -27.38 4.01
CA THR A 361 11.67 -26.68 5.27
C THR A 361 10.21 -26.22 5.36
N PRO A 362 9.63 -26.06 6.56
CA PRO A 362 8.28 -25.51 6.75
C PRO A 362 8.08 -24.14 6.06
N GLU A 363 9.09 -23.28 6.05
CA GLU A 363 9.05 -21.95 5.44
C GLU A 363 8.88 -22.03 3.92
N SER A 364 9.46 -23.06 3.29
CA SER A 364 9.31 -23.27 1.85
C SER A 364 7.87 -23.63 1.47
N VAL A 365 7.21 -24.45 2.30
CA VAL A 365 5.79 -24.82 2.15
C VAL A 365 4.90 -23.61 2.42
N TRP A 366 5.21 -22.83 3.46
CA TRP A 366 4.52 -21.58 3.77
C TRP A 366 4.65 -20.56 2.64
N ARG A 367 5.84 -20.42 2.02
CA ARG A 367 6.08 -19.55 0.87
C ARG A 367 5.27 -19.96 -0.37
N PHE A 368 5.10 -21.26 -0.59
CA PHE A 368 4.23 -21.76 -1.64
C PHE A 368 2.76 -21.40 -1.35
N ASN A 369 2.28 -21.69 -0.13
CA ASN A 369 0.91 -21.42 0.28
C ASN A 369 0.56 -19.92 0.22
N THR A 370 1.45 -19.04 0.69
CA THR A 370 1.28 -17.59 0.58
C THR A 370 1.28 -17.12 -0.87
N THR A 371 2.09 -17.73 -1.74
CA THR A 371 2.07 -17.45 -3.18
C THR A 371 0.73 -17.84 -3.81
N VAL A 372 0.20 -19.03 -3.49
CA VAL A 372 -1.13 -19.49 -3.93
C VAL A 372 -2.21 -18.52 -3.47
N MET A 373 -2.24 -18.20 -2.18
CA MET A 373 -3.22 -17.27 -1.60
C MET A 373 -3.15 -15.88 -2.23
N GLY A 374 -1.95 -15.37 -2.50
CA GLY A 374 -1.75 -14.07 -3.15
C GLY A 374 -2.35 -14.03 -4.56
N ILE A 375 -2.09 -15.07 -5.37
CA ILE A 375 -2.67 -15.21 -6.72
C ILE A 375 -4.19 -15.30 -6.63
N GLN A 376 -4.70 -16.17 -5.76
CA GLN A 376 -6.14 -16.35 -5.55
C GLN A 376 -6.83 -15.05 -5.10
N ASN A 377 -6.26 -14.34 -4.13
CA ASN A 377 -6.81 -13.09 -3.61
C ASN A 377 -6.87 -12.01 -4.69
N TYR A 378 -5.75 -11.77 -5.38
CA TYR A 378 -5.67 -10.70 -6.38
C TYR A 378 -6.58 -10.97 -7.58
N TYR A 379 -6.56 -12.19 -8.12
CA TYR A 379 -7.35 -12.51 -9.32
C TYR A 379 -8.79 -12.94 -9.04
N SER A 380 -9.22 -13.01 -7.77
CA SER A 380 -10.62 -13.28 -7.40
C SER A 380 -11.62 -12.32 -8.06
N ALA A 381 -11.18 -11.11 -8.44
CA ALA A 381 -11.99 -10.10 -9.13
C ALA A 381 -12.38 -10.49 -10.58
N ALA A 382 -11.71 -11.48 -11.19
CA ALA A 382 -12.06 -12.01 -12.51
C ALA A 382 -13.29 -12.93 -12.43
N THR A 383 -14.21 -12.78 -13.39
CA THR A 383 -15.45 -13.57 -13.42
C THR A 383 -15.21 -15.05 -13.70
N HIS A 384 -14.22 -15.39 -14.52
CA HIS A 384 -13.91 -16.77 -14.90
C HIS A 384 -12.61 -17.29 -14.25
N ILE A 385 -12.27 -16.79 -13.07
CA ILE A 385 -11.02 -17.13 -12.38
C ILE A 385 -10.90 -18.63 -12.08
N ASN A 386 -12.00 -19.32 -11.77
CA ASN A 386 -12.02 -20.77 -11.54
C ASN A 386 -11.41 -21.52 -12.73
N HIS A 387 -11.83 -21.21 -13.96
CA HIS A 387 -11.33 -21.88 -15.16
C HIS A 387 -9.84 -21.59 -15.42
N ASP A 388 -9.40 -20.35 -15.19
CA ASP A 388 -7.99 -19.97 -15.39
C ASP A 388 -7.08 -20.69 -14.38
N LEU A 389 -7.49 -20.78 -13.11
CA LEU A 389 -6.71 -21.46 -12.07
C LEU A 389 -6.80 -22.98 -12.19
N ASP A 390 -7.92 -23.53 -12.63
CA ASP A 390 -8.10 -24.96 -12.87
C ASP A 390 -7.16 -25.45 -13.99
N HIS A 391 -7.17 -24.78 -15.14
CA HIS A 391 -6.25 -25.06 -16.23
C HIS A 391 -4.78 -24.98 -15.78
N MET A 392 -4.43 -23.97 -14.97
CA MET A 392 -3.08 -23.84 -14.41
C MET A 392 -2.76 -24.96 -13.40
N SER A 393 -3.74 -25.34 -12.58
CA SER A 393 -3.62 -26.38 -11.56
C SER A 393 -3.37 -27.74 -12.18
N CYS A 394 -4.06 -28.10 -13.27
CA CYS A 394 -3.88 -29.39 -13.95
C CYS A 394 -2.42 -29.64 -14.33
N HIS A 395 -1.74 -28.63 -14.91
CA HIS A 395 -0.32 -28.75 -15.26
C HIS A 395 0.62 -28.73 -14.04
N LEU A 396 0.29 -27.94 -13.01
CA LEU A 396 1.12 -27.83 -11.81
C LEU A 396 1.00 -29.06 -10.90
N ILE A 397 -0.16 -29.72 -10.83
CA ILE A 397 -0.37 -30.93 -10.03
C ILE A 397 0.58 -32.03 -10.48
N ARG A 398 0.78 -32.24 -11.79
CA ARG A 398 1.76 -33.21 -12.30
C ARG A 398 3.19 -32.88 -11.86
N THR A 399 3.54 -31.58 -11.88
CA THR A 399 4.86 -31.11 -11.43
C THR A 399 5.05 -31.29 -9.93
N LEU A 400 4.02 -30.97 -9.15
CA LEU A 400 3.97 -31.10 -7.70
C LEU A 400 4.09 -32.57 -7.30
N TYR A 401 3.30 -33.44 -7.92
CA TYR A 401 3.32 -34.88 -7.69
C TYR A 401 4.71 -35.47 -7.99
N ASN A 402 5.24 -35.23 -9.19
CA ASN A 402 6.55 -35.80 -9.57
C ASN A 402 7.68 -35.37 -8.66
N ARG A 403 7.63 -34.15 -8.11
CA ARG A 403 8.70 -33.60 -7.28
C ARG A 403 8.54 -33.91 -5.80
N LEU A 404 7.31 -33.99 -5.31
CA LEU A 404 7.02 -33.98 -3.88
C LEU A 404 6.33 -35.26 -3.39
N ARG A 405 5.96 -36.21 -4.28
CA ARG A 405 5.25 -37.45 -3.91
C ARG A 405 5.95 -38.26 -2.81
N ARG A 406 7.28 -38.21 -2.73
CA ARG A 406 8.07 -38.93 -1.72
C ARG A 406 7.85 -38.39 -0.32
N ASP A 407 7.52 -37.10 -0.21
CA ASP A 407 7.38 -36.38 1.06
C ASP A 407 5.91 -36.11 1.44
N TRP A 408 4.95 -36.53 0.59
CA TRP A 408 3.53 -36.25 0.78
C TRP A 408 2.87 -37.25 1.72
N LYS A 409 2.24 -36.74 2.77
CA LYS A 409 1.23 -37.49 3.53
C LYS A 409 -0.16 -37.02 3.12
N LYS A 410 -1.14 -37.94 3.07
CA LYS A 410 -2.54 -37.54 2.88
C LYS A 410 -2.94 -36.61 4.02
N ALA A 411 -3.64 -35.55 3.69
CA ALA A 411 -4.16 -34.59 4.65
C ALA A 411 -5.68 -34.50 4.53
N THR A 412 -6.33 -34.12 5.62
CA THR A 412 -7.77 -33.85 5.65
C THR A 412 -8.00 -32.38 5.97
N LYS A 413 -9.26 -31.93 5.90
CA LYS A 413 -9.60 -30.55 6.26
C LYS A 413 -9.30 -30.26 7.75
N SER A 414 -9.26 -31.27 8.63
CA SER A 414 -8.89 -31.07 10.04
C SER A 414 -7.42 -30.68 10.21
N ASP A 415 -6.54 -30.96 9.26
CA ASP A 415 -5.13 -30.54 9.35
C ASP A 415 -4.93 -29.04 9.03
N MET A 416 -5.94 -28.37 8.48
CA MET A 416 -5.89 -26.94 8.19
C MET A 416 -6.24 -26.08 9.42
N SER A 417 -5.74 -24.84 9.47
CA SER A 417 -6.21 -23.85 10.44
C SER A 417 -7.69 -23.51 10.25
N SER A 418 -8.36 -23.04 11.30
CA SER A 418 -9.79 -22.67 11.28
C SER A 418 -10.14 -21.70 10.14
N VAL A 419 -9.26 -20.73 9.88
CA VAL A 419 -9.39 -19.74 8.80
C VAL A 419 -9.37 -20.40 7.41
N LEU A 420 -8.42 -21.32 7.20
CA LEU A 420 -8.28 -22.03 5.92
C LEU A 420 -9.44 -23.00 5.69
N ARG A 421 -9.90 -23.69 6.75
CA ARG A 421 -11.10 -24.53 6.70
C ARG A 421 -12.33 -23.74 6.25
N LYS A 422 -12.54 -22.55 6.83
CA LYS A 422 -13.66 -21.65 6.43
C LYS A 422 -13.53 -21.19 4.98
N ARG A 423 -12.31 -20.85 4.54
CA ARG A 423 -12.03 -20.40 3.16
C ARG A 423 -12.34 -21.48 2.12
N TYR A 424 -11.94 -22.72 2.36
CA TYR A 424 -12.07 -23.83 1.40
C TYR A 424 -13.24 -24.78 1.70
N LYS A 425 -14.16 -24.42 2.60
CA LYS A 425 -15.29 -25.27 3.05
C LYS A 425 -16.05 -25.93 1.90
N ARG A 426 -16.35 -25.16 0.84
CA ARG A 426 -17.15 -25.57 -0.33
C ARG A 426 -16.38 -26.37 -1.39
N TYR A 427 -15.07 -26.54 -1.22
CA TYR A 427 -14.24 -27.30 -2.16
C TYR A 427 -13.86 -28.64 -1.54
N ASN A 428 -13.82 -29.70 -2.35
CA ASN A 428 -13.35 -31.02 -1.93
C ASN A 428 -12.10 -31.43 -2.72
N PRO A 429 -10.97 -30.69 -2.58
CA PRO A 429 -9.73 -31.04 -3.24
C PRO A 429 -9.06 -32.23 -2.56
N LYS A 430 -8.25 -32.98 -3.31
CA LYS A 430 -7.28 -33.91 -2.72
C LYS A 430 -6.20 -33.09 -2.01
N LEU A 431 -6.06 -33.28 -0.70
CA LEU A 431 -5.13 -32.52 0.14
C LEU A 431 -3.94 -33.39 0.53
N TYR A 432 -2.77 -32.74 0.56
CA TYR A 432 -1.51 -33.35 0.97
C TYR A 432 -0.82 -32.42 1.96
N LYS A 433 -0.11 -33.00 2.92
CA LYS A 433 0.74 -32.26 3.87
C LYS A 433 2.21 -32.62 3.67
N ILE A 434 3.07 -31.63 3.88
CA ILE A 434 4.53 -31.72 3.91
C ILE A 434 4.99 -31.04 5.19
N LYS A 435 5.80 -31.70 6.00
CA LYS A 435 6.31 -31.16 7.29
C LYS A 435 5.15 -30.56 8.13
N ASP A 436 4.06 -31.31 8.22
CA ASP A 436 2.82 -30.97 8.92
C ASP A 436 2.08 -29.70 8.47
N ILE A 437 2.46 -29.15 7.31
CA ILE A 437 1.76 -28.04 6.66
C ILE A 437 0.98 -28.55 5.44
N VAL A 438 -0.31 -28.26 5.40
CA VAL A 438 -1.19 -28.61 4.28
C VAL A 438 -0.88 -27.73 3.06
N LEU A 439 -0.68 -28.36 1.90
CA LEU A 439 -0.57 -27.67 0.62
C LEU A 439 -1.93 -27.14 0.16
N LEU A 440 -1.98 -25.86 -0.16
CA LEU A 440 -3.23 -25.22 -0.56
C LEU A 440 -3.62 -25.57 -2.02
N PRO A 441 -4.90 -25.87 -2.28
CA PRO A 441 -5.41 -26.12 -3.62
C PRO A 441 -5.34 -24.86 -4.48
N ILE A 442 -4.72 -24.94 -5.66
CA ILE A 442 -4.51 -23.79 -6.56
C ILE A 442 -5.82 -23.32 -7.21
N HIS A 443 -6.65 -24.26 -7.67
CA HIS A 443 -7.91 -24.00 -8.39
C HIS A 443 -9.05 -23.47 -7.51
N ALA A 444 -8.95 -23.61 -6.19
CA ALA A 444 -10.07 -23.40 -5.28
C ALA A 444 -10.31 -21.91 -4.94
N GLN A 445 -10.80 -21.13 -5.90
CA GLN A 445 -11.08 -19.71 -5.69
C GLN A 445 -12.26 -19.20 -6.51
N LYS A 446 -13.39 -18.92 -5.83
CA LYS A 446 -14.58 -18.34 -6.46
C LYS A 446 -14.36 -16.87 -6.81
N HIS A 447 -15.03 -16.43 -7.88
CA HIS A 447 -15.17 -15.02 -8.21
C HIS A 447 -15.75 -14.22 -7.02
N LYS A 448 -15.07 -13.13 -6.67
CA LYS A 448 -15.58 -12.08 -5.77
C LYS A 448 -15.81 -10.81 -6.59
N PRO A 449 -17.04 -10.26 -6.63
CA PRO A 449 -17.31 -9.07 -7.43
C PRO A 449 -16.56 -7.87 -6.85
N ALA A 450 -15.74 -7.23 -7.69
CA ALA A 450 -15.11 -5.96 -7.35
C ALA A 450 -16.16 -4.85 -7.29
N ARG A 451 -16.11 -4.02 -6.24
CA ARG A 451 -17.04 -2.90 -6.03
C ARG A 451 -16.43 -1.60 -6.56
N ASN A 452 -17.29 -0.70 -7.05
CA ASN A 452 -16.86 0.65 -7.40
C ASN A 452 -16.42 1.40 -6.13
N PHE A 453 -15.40 2.25 -6.26
CA PHE A 453 -14.93 3.07 -5.15
C PHE A 453 -15.93 4.17 -4.80
N THR A 454 -16.28 4.26 -3.53
CA THR A 454 -17.15 5.31 -2.98
C THR A 454 -16.32 6.56 -2.72
N GLN A 455 -16.67 7.68 -3.36
CA GLN A 455 -15.88 8.92 -3.27
C GLN A 455 -15.94 9.60 -1.89
N SER A 456 -16.87 9.21 -1.03
CA SER A 456 -16.91 9.70 0.36
C SER A 456 -15.80 9.12 1.25
N ILE A 457 -15.11 8.08 0.80
CA ILE A 457 -14.00 7.47 1.55
C ILE A 457 -12.77 8.33 1.35
N SER A 458 -12.27 8.96 2.42
CA SER A 458 -11.08 9.80 2.42
C SER A 458 -10.34 9.68 3.74
N ASN A 459 -9.01 9.74 3.69
CA ASN A 459 -8.17 9.81 4.89
C ASN A 459 -8.21 11.18 5.56
N TYR A 460 -8.70 12.20 4.86
CA TYR A 460 -8.61 13.61 5.27
C TYR A 460 -9.96 14.20 5.68
N THR A 461 -11.00 13.38 5.78
CA THR A 461 -12.30 13.77 6.33
C THR A 461 -12.67 12.83 7.46
N LYS A 462 -13.31 13.37 8.50
CA LYS A 462 -13.74 12.58 9.67
C LYS A 462 -14.69 11.46 9.26
N GLU A 463 -15.72 11.80 8.49
CA GLU A 463 -16.70 10.84 7.95
C GLU A 463 -16.06 9.77 7.05
N GLY A 464 -15.07 10.18 6.24
CA GLY A 464 -14.36 9.28 5.34
C GLY A 464 -13.53 8.26 6.10
N ARG A 465 -12.87 8.68 7.18
CA ARG A 465 -12.09 7.81 8.07
C ARG A 465 -12.96 6.86 8.87
N GLU A 466 -14.12 7.29 9.35
CA GLU A 466 -15.06 6.42 10.07
C GLU A 466 -15.44 5.21 9.21
N LYS A 467 -15.77 5.43 7.93
CA LYS A 467 -16.04 4.35 6.96
C LYS A 467 -14.88 3.39 6.71
N ILE A 468 -13.63 3.80 7.00
CA ILE A 468 -12.43 2.95 6.91
C ILE A 468 -12.22 2.19 8.24
N HIS A 469 -12.56 2.81 9.35
CA HIS A 469 -12.15 2.42 10.70
C HIS A 469 -13.29 1.99 11.63
N ASP A 470 -14.50 1.74 11.10
CA ASP A 470 -15.66 1.23 11.87
C ASP A 470 -15.34 -0.03 12.72
N THR A 471 -14.23 -0.72 12.43
CA THR A 471 -13.75 -1.93 13.12
C THR A 471 -12.64 -1.71 14.17
N LEU A 472 -12.15 -0.48 14.42
CA LEU A 472 -10.97 -0.20 15.27
C LEU A 472 -11.30 0.49 16.62
N LYS A 473 -12.51 0.31 17.16
CA LYS A 473 -12.93 0.85 18.47
C LYS A 473 -12.33 0.06 19.64
N ALA A 474 -11.01 0.10 19.83
CA ALA A 474 -10.38 -0.73 20.86
C ALA A 474 -9.43 -0.02 21.83
N VAL A 475 -9.08 1.26 21.60
CA VAL A 475 -8.18 2.01 22.47
C VAL A 475 -8.69 3.44 22.66
N ASP A 476 -8.63 3.93 23.90
CA ASP A 476 -8.95 5.31 24.24
C ASP A 476 -8.08 6.30 23.44
N ARG A 477 -8.72 7.32 22.86
CA ARG A 477 -8.07 8.28 21.96
C ARG A 477 -7.20 9.28 22.70
N GLU A 478 -7.55 9.65 23.93
CA GLU A 478 -6.80 10.60 24.74
C GLU A 478 -5.50 9.98 25.23
N ILE A 479 -5.57 8.74 25.72
CA ILE A 479 -4.40 7.99 26.17
C ILE A 479 -3.44 7.76 24.99
N LEU A 480 -3.96 7.35 23.82
CA LEU A 480 -3.13 7.17 22.63
C LEU A 480 -2.43 8.48 22.21
N ARG A 481 -3.12 9.63 22.29
CA ARG A 481 -2.51 10.94 22.01
C ARG A 481 -1.42 11.29 23.01
N HIS A 482 -1.62 10.97 24.29
CA HIS A 482 -0.63 11.16 25.33
C HIS A 482 0.64 10.33 25.05
N VAL A 483 0.49 9.02 24.79
CA VAL A 483 1.61 8.10 24.48
C VAL A 483 2.40 8.54 23.24
N GLN A 484 1.72 9.11 22.24
CA GLN A 484 2.36 9.63 21.02
C GLN A 484 3.10 10.95 21.24
N ARG A 485 2.68 11.75 22.23
CA ARG A 485 3.29 13.06 22.54
C ARG A 485 4.48 12.93 23.49
N PHE A 486 4.38 12.08 24.49
CA PHE A 486 5.40 11.94 25.54
C PHE A 486 6.47 10.93 25.14
N TYR A 487 7.63 11.36 24.67
CA TYR A 487 8.75 10.48 24.29
C TYR A 487 9.89 10.53 25.30
N MET A 488 10.62 9.43 25.44
CA MET A 488 11.80 9.37 26.29
C MET A 488 13.01 9.87 25.50
N LYS A 489 13.52 11.06 25.86
CA LYS A 489 14.62 11.73 25.15
C LYS A 489 15.92 10.94 25.13
N HIS A 490 16.23 10.25 26.23
CA HIS A 490 17.44 9.43 26.39
C HIS A 490 17.36 8.06 25.69
N ARG A 491 16.24 7.75 25.01
CA ARG A 491 16.03 6.48 24.32
C ARG A 491 16.10 6.68 22.81
N THR A 492 16.42 5.59 22.12
CA THR A 492 16.50 5.53 20.66
C THR A 492 15.16 5.90 20.00
N VAL A 493 15.22 6.32 18.73
CA VAL A 493 14.02 6.47 17.89
C VAL A 493 13.27 5.13 17.81
N GLU A 494 13.99 4.01 17.75
CA GLU A 494 13.40 2.68 17.70
C GLU A 494 12.53 2.36 18.92
N TYR A 495 13.04 2.56 20.13
CA TYR A 495 12.30 2.29 21.36
C TYR A 495 10.99 3.06 21.40
N ASN A 496 11.07 4.37 21.14
CA ASN A 496 9.90 5.26 21.20
C ASN A 496 8.83 4.89 20.16
N ASP A 497 9.25 4.46 18.96
CA ASP A 497 8.32 4.02 17.92
C ASP A 497 7.68 2.65 18.25
N ASN A 498 8.50 1.67 18.61
CA ASN A 498 8.05 0.31 18.91
C ASN A 498 7.16 0.28 20.17
N ARG A 499 7.41 1.16 21.15
CA ARG A 499 6.54 1.36 22.32
C ARG A 499 5.11 1.74 21.93
N ILE A 500 4.96 2.69 21.00
CA ILE A 500 3.63 3.11 20.51
C ILE A 500 2.96 1.94 19.79
N ALA A 501 3.69 1.22 18.95
CA ALA A 501 3.17 0.05 18.24
C ALA A 501 2.71 -1.04 19.22
N LYS A 502 3.48 -1.29 20.30
CA LYS A 502 3.12 -2.26 21.33
C LYS A 502 1.91 -1.88 22.14
N PHE A 503 1.82 -0.61 22.53
CA PHE A 503 0.65 -0.07 23.21
C PHE A 503 -0.63 -0.34 22.41
N ILE A 504 -0.60 -0.06 21.11
CA ILE A 504 -1.74 -0.31 20.21
C ILE A 504 -2.01 -1.82 20.08
N ALA A 505 -0.97 -2.65 19.91
CA ALA A 505 -1.13 -4.10 19.74
C ALA A 505 -1.69 -4.80 20.98
N GLN A 506 -1.40 -4.25 22.17
CA GLN A 506 -1.96 -4.70 23.45
C GLN A 506 -3.30 -4.05 23.80
N TYR A 507 -3.89 -3.28 22.88
CA TYR A 507 -5.16 -2.57 23.10
C TYR A 507 -5.15 -1.62 24.30
N GLY A 508 -4.01 -1.00 24.60
CA GLY A 508 -3.87 -0.14 25.79
C GLY A 508 -4.04 -0.90 27.10
N LYS A 509 -3.78 -2.22 27.12
CA LYS A 509 -3.89 -3.07 28.31
C LYS A 509 -2.54 -3.60 28.76
N CYS A 510 -2.38 -3.74 30.06
CA CYS A 510 -1.23 -4.41 30.66
C CYS A 510 -1.13 -5.85 30.14
N ALA A 511 0.08 -6.29 29.77
CA ALA A 511 0.27 -7.62 29.20
C ALA A 511 -0.14 -8.75 30.15
N ILE A 512 0.15 -8.55 31.44
CA ILE A 512 -0.03 -9.51 32.53
C ILE A 512 -1.45 -9.41 33.09
N THR A 513 -1.83 -8.26 33.66
CA THR A 513 -3.11 -8.09 34.39
C THR A 513 -4.32 -7.89 33.47
N LYS A 514 -4.11 -7.58 32.18
CA LYS A 514 -5.18 -7.24 31.21
C LYS A 514 -6.04 -6.02 31.55
N GLN A 515 -5.74 -5.32 32.64
CA GLN A 515 -6.35 -4.04 32.96
C GLN A 515 -5.90 -2.97 31.97
N GLU A 516 -6.79 -2.01 31.73
CA GLU A 516 -6.51 -0.84 30.90
C GLU A 516 -5.50 0.05 31.61
N VAL A 517 -4.48 0.49 30.88
CA VAL A 517 -3.49 1.40 31.44
C VAL A 517 -4.02 2.83 31.33
N GLY A 518 -3.84 3.62 32.39
CA GLY A 518 -4.20 5.03 32.42
C GLY A 518 -3.20 5.93 31.68
N LEU A 519 -3.31 7.24 31.92
CA LEU A 519 -2.34 8.22 31.39
C LEU A 519 -0.93 8.02 31.97
N VAL A 520 -0.85 7.64 33.25
CA VAL A 520 0.37 7.40 34.03
C VAL A 520 0.31 6.01 34.69
N GLY A 521 1.40 5.56 35.32
CA GLY A 521 1.46 4.29 36.06
C GLY A 521 1.68 3.05 35.19
N TRP A 522 2.27 3.22 34.00
CA TRP A 522 2.65 2.11 33.12
C TRP A 522 4.05 2.33 32.54
N HIS A 523 4.74 1.23 32.27
CA HIS A 523 6.09 1.21 31.73
C HIS A 523 6.18 0.30 30.50
N CYS A 524 7.07 0.65 29.57
CA CYS A 524 7.41 -0.20 28.43
C CYS A 524 8.67 -0.98 28.77
N HIS A 525 8.46 -2.23 29.17
CA HIS A 525 9.48 -3.14 29.67
C HIS A 525 10.15 -3.90 28.52
N HIS A 526 11.45 -4.10 28.65
CA HIS A 526 12.23 -5.01 27.81
C HIS A 526 12.18 -6.42 28.42
N LYS A 527 11.72 -7.42 27.67
CA LYS A 527 11.66 -8.81 28.15
C LYS A 527 13.05 -9.31 28.53
N ILE A 528 14.03 -9.07 27.66
CA ILE A 528 15.45 -9.21 27.94
C ILE A 528 15.95 -7.79 28.23
N PRO A 529 16.38 -7.49 29.46
CA PRO A 529 16.93 -6.18 29.80
C PRO A 529 18.14 -5.81 28.93
N LEU A 530 18.37 -4.51 28.74
CA LEU A 530 19.48 -3.99 27.93
C LEU A 530 20.85 -4.42 28.47
N GLU A 531 20.99 -4.50 29.79
CA GLU A 531 22.21 -4.97 30.48
C GLU A 531 22.60 -6.40 30.07
N PHE A 532 21.61 -7.22 29.68
CA PHE A 532 21.79 -8.60 29.23
C PHE A 532 21.74 -8.75 27.71
N GLY A 533 22.02 -7.68 26.96
CA GLY A 533 22.07 -7.69 25.50
C GLY A 533 20.71 -7.60 24.80
N GLY A 534 19.64 -7.27 25.53
CA GLY A 534 18.35 -6.94 24.94
C GLY A 534 18.45 -5.74 24.00
N GLN A 535 17.65 -5.74 22.93
CA GLN A 535 17.54 -4.59 22.01
C GLN A 535 16.15 -3.94 22.10
N ASP A 536 16.02 -2.75 21.51
CA ASP A 536 14.77 -2.00 21.42
C ASP A 536 13.78 -2.56 20.37
N ASP A 537 14.05 -3.76 19.86
CA ASP A 537 13.23 -4.44 18.86
C ASP A 537 11.80 -4.69 19.36
N TYR A 538 10.85 -4.65 18.43
CA TYR A 538 9.44 -4.84 18.74
C TYR A 538 9.19 -6.16 19.50
N GLU A 539 9.87 -7.26 19.17
CA GLU A 539 9.62 -8.54 19.85
C GLU A 539 10.04 -8.55 21.32
N ASN A 540 11.03 -7.72 21.68
CA ASN A 540 11.56 -7.59 23.03
C ASN A 540 10.77 -6.62 23.91
N LEU A 541 9.81 -5.86 23.36
CA LEU A 541 9.04 -4.89 24.14
C LEU A 541 7.67 -5.42 24.61
N VAL A 542 7.26 -5.01 25.80
CA VAL A 542 5.96 -5.29 26.39
C VAL A 542 5.49 -4.14 27.30
N ILE A 543 4.20 -3.80 27.21
CA ILE A 543 3.58 -2.79 28.08
C ILE A 543 3.04 -3.46 29.35
N VAL A 544 3.47 -2.95 30.50
CA VAL A 544 3.08 -3.43 31.84
C VAL A 544 2.75 -2.24 32.74
N LEU A 545 1.97 -2.47 33.80
CA LEU A 545 1.80 -1.49 34.88
C LEU A 545 3.12 -1.28 35.61
N GLU A 546 3.32 -0.09 36.17
CA GLU A 546 4.54 0.27 36.90
C GLU A 546 4.77 -0.64 38.13
N GLU A 547 3.70 -0.96 38.87
CA GLU A 547 3.77 -1.92 39.98
C GLU A 547 4.22 -3.32 39.53
N ILE A 548 3.72 -3.76 38.36
CA ILE A 548 4.10 -5.05 37.78
C ILE A 548 5.54 -5.00 37.27
N HIS A 549 5.99 -3.87 36.74
CA HIS A 549 7.38 -3.67 36.36
C HIS A 549 8.33 -3.79 37.56
N LEU A 550 7.98 -3.17 38.69
CA LEU A 550 8.70 -3.33 39.95
C LEU A 550 8.68 -4.78 40.43
N ALA A 551 7.53 -5.47 40.33
CA ALA A 551 7.43 -6.88 40.69
C ALA A 551 8.25 -7.80 39.77
N ILE A 552 8.55 -7.43 38.52
CA ILE A 552 9.43 -8.22 37.65
C ILE A 552 10.89 -8.11 38.11
N HIS A 553 11.34 -6.92 38.50
CA HIS A 553 12.74 -6.67 38.86
C HIS A 553 13.07 -6.85 40.34
N SER A 554 12.05 -6.97 41.20
CA SER A 554 12.23 -7.18 42.66
C SER A 554 12.99 -8.46 42.97
N ASP A 555 14.08 -8.33 43.72
CA ASP A 555 14.86 -9.43 44.29
C ASP A 555 14.08 -10.16 45.38
N ASP A 556 13.28 -9.43 46.15
CA ASP A 556 12.38 -9.97 47.15
C ASP A 556 11.14 -10.59 46.46
N SER A 557 11.03 -11.91 46.60
CA SER A 557 9.96 -12.71 46.01
C SER A 557 8.63 -12.55 46.76
N ASP A 558 8.64 -12.24 48.05
CA ASP A 558 7.43 -12.05 48.84
C ASP A 558 6.82 -10.67 48.58
N LYS A 559 7.66 -9.65 48.40
CA LYS A 559 7.22 -8.33 47.92
C LYS A 559 6.58 -8.42 46.52
N ALA A 560 7.17 -9.19 45.62
CA ALA A 560 6.60 -9.40 44.28
C ALA A 560 5.26 -10.15 44.33
N LYS A 561 5.13 -11.19 45.17
CA LYS A 561 3.85 -11.88 45.41
C LYS A 561 2.79 -10.94 45.99
N SER A 562 3.14 -10.10 46.96
CA SER A 562 2.23 -9.12 47.56
C SER A 562 1.64 -8.17 46.53
N ILE A 563 2.47 -7.67 45.61
CA ILE A 563 2.01 -6.81 44.50
C ILE A 563 1.08 -7.58 43.56
N LEU A 564 1.42 -8.82 43.20
CA LEU A 564 0.63 -9.64 42.27
C LEU A 564 -0.73 -10.05 42.85
N ASN A 565 -0.81 -10.28 44.17
CA ASN A 565 -2.06 -10.64 44.86
C ASN A 565 -3.11 -9.53 44.80
N LYS A 566 -2.73 -8.29 44.47
CA LYS A 566 -3.68 -7.19 44.24
C LYS A 566 -4.47 -7.34 42.92
N TYR A 567 -4.05 -8.24 42.04
CA TYR A 567 -4.59 -8.37 40.69
C TYR A 567 -5.06 -9.80 40.39
N GLU A 568 -6.21 -9.93 39.73
CA GLU A 568 -6.67 -11.22 39.21
C GLU A 568 -5.93 -11.57 37.91
N ILE A 569 -4.96 -12.48 37.99
CA ILE A 569 -4.12 -12.88 36.85
C ILE A 569 -4.49 -14.28 36.36
N ILE A 570 -4.80 -14.40 35.07
CA ILE A 570 -5.09 -15.67 34.39
C ILE A 570 -3.83 -16.55 34.35
N GLU A 571 -3.98 -17.87 34.46
CA GLU A 571 -2.86 -18.84 34.48
C GLU A 571 -1.85 -18.67 33.33
N GLU A 572 -2.32 -18.48 32.09
CA GLU A 572 -1.43 -18.23 30.94
C GLU A 572 -0.53 -16.99 31.13
N LYS A 573 -0.98 -16.01 31.94
CA LYS A 573 -0.25 -14.77 32.22
C LYS A 573 0.68 -14.88 33.42
N LYS A 574 0.43 -15.80 34.35
CA LYS A 574 1.39 -16.17 35.39
C LYS A 574 2.64 -16.79 34.77
N VAL A 575 2.46 -17.72 33.82
CA VAL A 575 3.56 -18.30 33.02
C VAL A 575 4.35 -17.21 32.27
N MET A 576 3.65 -16.26 31.66
CA MET A 576 4.29 -15.15 30.96
C MET A 576 5.09 -14.26 31.92
N PHE A 577 4.57 -13.97 33.12
CA PHE A 577 5.25 -13.19 34.14
C PHE A 577 6.54 -13.87 34.62
N ASP A 578 6.48 -15.18 34.90
CA ASP A 578 7.67 -15.95 35.29
C ASP A 578 8.75 -15.94 34.19
N LYS A 579 8.36 -16.05 32.92
CA LYS A 579 9.30 -15.93 31.79
C LYS A 579 9.99 -14.56 31.75
N LEU A 580 9.30 -13.48 32.11
CA LEU A 580 9.91 -12.15 32.20
C LEU A 580 10.90 -12.05 33.36
N ARG A 581 10.55 -12.59 34.54
CA ARG A 581 11.47 -12.65 35.69
C ARG A 581 12.73 -13.43 35.37
N ILE A 582 12.60 -14.61 34.76
CA ILE A 582 13.77 -15.42 34.34
C ILE A 582 14.64 -14.66 33.34
N SER A 583 14.01 -13.98 32.37
CA SER A 583 14.75 -13.19 31.36
C SER A 583 15.47 -11.97 31.98
N ALA A 584 15.01 -11.52 33.15
CA ALA A 584 15.68 -10.51 33.97
C ALA A 584 16.62 -11.11 35.05
N HIS A 585 16.95 -12.40 34.96
CA HIS A 585 17.75 -13.13 35.95
C HIS A 585 17.19 -13.05 37.37
N ARG A 586 15.88 -13.27 37.51
CA ARG A 586 15.15 -13.37 38.78
C ARG A 586 14.43 -14.72 38.90
N TYR A 587 14.25 -15.21 40.13
CA TYR A 587 13.54 -16.47 40.39
C TYR A 587 12.05 -16.37 40.03
N PRO A 588 11.45 -17.43 39.42
CA PRO A 588 10.02 -17.47 39.13
C PRO A 588 9.18 -17.56 40.41
N ILE A 589 7.94 -17.10 40.34
CA ILE A 589 7.02 -17.03 41.51
C ILE A 589 5.97 -18.14 41.47
N PHE A 590 5.42 -18.45 40.29
CA PHE A 590 4.25 -19.33 40.19
C PHE A 590 4.60 -20.74 39.69
N SER A 591 5.61 -20.87 38.82
CA SER A 591 5.93 -22.13 38.13
C SER A 591 7.30 -22.66 38.55
N SER A 592 7.42 -23.98 38.71
CA SER A 592 8.72 -24.65 38.83
C SER A 592 9.51 -24.52 37.53
N ILE A 593 10.83 -24.27 37.64
CA ILE A 593 11.74 -23.94 36.52
C ILE A 593 11.62 -24.96 35.36
N GLN A 594 11.36 -26.24 35.65
CA GLN A 594 11.19 -27.31 34.66
C GLN A 594 10.00 -27.13 33.69
N LYS A 595 8.93 -26.41 34.06
CA LYS A 595 7.75 -26.21 33.20
C LYS A 595 7.89 -25.05 32.21
N LEU A 596 8.90 -24.18 32.38
CA LEU A 596 9.03 -22.92 31.62
C LEU A 596 9.98 -23.00 30.41
N VAL A 597 10.80 -24.06 30.36
CA VAL A 597 11.81 -24.31 29.31
C VAL A 597 11.23 -25.00 28.05
N ASN A 598 10.03 -25.57 28.16
CA ASN A 598 9.21 -26.04 27.03
C ASN A 598 8.23 -24.96 26.54
#